data_AF-A0AA90P198-F1
#
_entry.id   AF-A0AA90P198-F1
#
_cell.length_a   1.000
_cell.length_b   1.000
_cell.length_c   1.000
_cell.angle_alpha   90.00
_cell.angle_beta   90.00
_cell.angle_gamma   90.00
#
_symmetry.space_group_name_H-M   'P 1'
#
loop_
_entity.id
_entity.type
_entity.pdbx_description
1 polymer ?
#
loop_
_entity_poly.entity_id
_entity_poly.type
_entity_poly.pdbx_seq_one_letter_code
_entity_poly.pdbx_strand_id
1 'polypeptide(L)'
;MRIRSSIINISFAMVGQILGLLISFIARIVFIQELGTEYLGLNGLFVNILSILSLVELGIGPAITFSLYKPLAENDTEKVKSLMKLYKKAYICIGILILIMGISFTPFIEVFIKTLPNIPHIHLIFLLFVINAAISYFYSYKRSLIISNQKQYIATIYRYSFFILLNIIQIIVLYLTHNFILFLVCQIIATFAENIVVSKKADKLYPYLQEKNVQKVDKLTISQITRNIRALTSHKLGGVVVTSTDSLIISKFVGLVGVGLYSNYQLIINALNIVTSQIFSSITASVGNLGVTETDEKKISIFNIVFFMNFWIYSFISICLVVLLNPFIKLWIGEDFVINTSIVLVIILNFFLTGMRKGVLTFRDALGIYWYDRHKPIFECIINLVVSLILVKQLGMLGVFIGTTISTLATSFWVEPYVLYKYGFKSSVVPFFRKYALYTIVTIIVCLITLYGVNNFRDVTIVNFIIQAFICIVIPNGIFVILFHKTDEFRYLYNLINKLIFKLLKRKNVL
;
A
#
# COMPACT_ATOMS: atom_id res chain seq x y z
N MET A 1 22.60 -2.86 20.00
CA MET A 1 22.63 -3.32 18.58
C MET A 1 21.28 -3.16 17.86
N ARG A 2 20.15 -3.63 18.42
CA ARG A 2 18.82 -3.59 17.77
C ARG A 2 18.30 -2.18 17.44
N ILE A 3 18.44 -1.21 18.36
CA ILE A 3 17.99 0.18 18.14
C ILE A 3 18.73 0.85 16.97
N ARG A 4 20.06 0.64 16.87
CA ARG A 4 20.87 1.18 15.76
C ARG A 4 20.43 0.61 14.42
N SER A 5 20.20 -0.71 14.34
CA SER A 5 19.68 -1.35 13.13
C SER A 5 18.30 -0.84 12.74
N SER A 6 17.40 -0.61 13.71
CA SER A 6 16.06 -0.05 13.44
C SER A 6 16.11 1.37 12.89
N ILE A 7 16.96 2.25 13.43
CA ILE A 7 17.11 3.63 12.93
C ILE A 7 17.67 3.64 11.50
N ILE A 8 18.67 2.79 11.23
CA ILE A 8 19.25 2.63 9.90
C ILE A 8 18.19 2.11 8.91
N ASN A 9 17.40 1.10 9.31
CA ASN A 9 16.32 0.55 8.49
C ASN A 9 15.30 1.63 8.10
N ILE A 10 14.84 2.42 9.06
CA ILE A 10 13.85 3.48 8.81
C ILE A 10 14.43 4.54 7.88
N SER A 11 15.67 4.96 8.12
CA SER A 11 16.32 6.02 7.33
C SER A 11 16.50 5.61 5.86
N PHE A 12 17.07 4.42 5.61
CA PHE A 12 17.23 3.91 4.24
C PHE A 12 15.90 3.65 3.55
N ALA A 13 14.87 3.19 4.28
CA ALA A 13 13.54 2.99 3.73
C ALA A 13 12.91 4.32 3.30
N MET A 14 12.97 5.36 4.13
CA MET A 14 12.42 6.68 3.81
C MET A 14 13.15 7.34 2.64
N VAL A 15 14.48 7.37 2.66
CA VAL A 15 15.28 7.98 1.58
C VAL A 15 15.03 7.24 0.27
N GLY A 16 15.13 5.92 0.28
CA GLY A 16 14.87 5.11 -0.91
C GLY A 16 13.44 5.29 -1.43
N GLN A 17 12.46 5.43 -0.54
CA GLN A 17 11.08 5.68 -0.93
C GLN A 17 10.89 7.06 -1.58
N ILE A 18 11.46 8.13 -1.03
CA ILE A 18 11.36 9.47 -1.62
C ILE A 18 11.99 9.48 -3.01
N LEU A 19 13.22 8.95 -3.14
CA LEU A 19 13.90 8.86 -4.44
C LEU A 19 13.12 7.98 -5.43
N GLY A 20 12.58 6.85 -4.94
CA GLY A 20 11.74 5.94 -5.71
C GLY A 20 10.46 6.59 -6.22
N LEU A 21 9.81 7.44 -5.42
CA LEU A 21 8.66 8.20 -5.85
C LEU A 21 9.05 9.19 -6.95
N LEU A 22 10.08 10.01 -6.73
CA LEU A 22 10.54 11.01 -7.71
C LEU A 22 10.88 10.39 -9.08
N ILE A 23 11.66 9.30 -9.09
CA ILE A 23 11.98 8.61 -10.35
C ILE A 23 10.74 8.00 -11.01
N SER A 24 9.75 7.53 -10.23
CA SER A 24 8.49 7.01 -10.79
C SER A 24 7.66 8.10 -11.48
N PHE A 25 7.66 9.32 -10.95
CA PHE A 25 6.98 10.46 -11.58
C PHE A 25 7.63 10.82 -12.91
N ILE A 26 8.97 10.82 -12.98
CA ILE A 26 9.72 11.11 -14.21
C ILE A 26 9.51 9.98 -15.23
N ALA A 27 9.67 8.72 -14.81
CA ALA A 27 9.49 7.57 -15.68
C ALA A 27 8.07 7.51 -16.26
N ARG A 28 7.06 7.95 -15.51
CA ARG A 28 5.67 8.04 -15.98
C ARG A 28 5.51 9.05 -17.11
N ILE A 29 6.16 10.21 -17.05
CA ILE A 29 6.10 11.24 -18.11
C ILE A 29 6.63 10.64 -19.41
N VAL A 30 7.85 10.07 -19.38
CA VAL A 30 8.49 9.46 -20.55
C VAL A 30 7.65 8.30 -21.08
N PHE A 31 7.14 7.43 -20.20
CA PHE A 31 6.29 6.32 -20.63
C PHE A 31 5.07 6.80 -21.41
N ILE A 32 4.39 7.84 -20.91
CA ILE A 32 3.21 8.40 -21.56
C ILE A 32 3.56 9.05 -22.90
N GLN A 33 4.64 9.84 -22.95
CA GLN A 33 5.04 10.55 -24.16
C GLN A 33 5.48 9.60 -25.27
N GLU A 34 6.20 8.53 -24.93
CA GLU A 34 6.77 7.62 -25.92
C GLU A 34 5.83 6.49 -26.35
N LEU A 35 4.93 6.02 -25.47
CA LEU A 35 4.04 4.88 -25.76
C LEU A 35 2.55 5.24 -25.78
N GLY A 36 2.14 6.30 -25.08
CA GLY A 36 0.73 6.69 -24.98
C GLY A 36 -0.09 5.95 -23.92
N THR A 37 -1.33 6.40 -23.77
CA THR A 37 -2.21 6.02 -22.65
C THR A 37 -2.73 4.58 -22.73
N GLU A 38 -2.85 4.00 -23.93
CA GLU A 38 -3.31 2.61 -24.08
C GLU A 38 -2.30 1.61 -23.52
N TYR A 39 -1.00 1.79 -23.80
CA TYR A 39 0.07 1.00 -23.19
C TYR A 39 0.12 1.18 -21.68
N LEU A 40 -0.15 2.39 -21.18
CA LEU A 40 -0.21 2.66 -19.75
C LEU A 40 -1.35 1.89 -19.09
N GLY A 41 -2.53 1.92 -19.73
CA GLY A 41 -3.69 1.14 -19.33
C GLY A 41 -3.43 -0.36 -19.34
N LEU A 42 -2.75 -0.86 -20.37
CA LEU A 42 -2.36 -2.26 -20.50
C LEU A 42 -1.40 -2.70 -19.38
N ASN A 43 -0.36 -1.89 -19.11
CA ASN A 43 0.55 -2.10 -17.99
C ASN A 43 -0.22 -2.13 -16.66
N GLY A 44 -1.14 -1.18 -16.45
CA GLY A 44 -2.01 -1.17 -15.27
C GLY A 44 -2.88 -2.42 -15.15
N LEU A 45 -3.53 -2.84 -16.24
CA LEU A 45 -4.35 -4.04 -16.30
C LEU A 45 -3.55 -5.29 -15.91
N PHE A 46 -2.38 -5.49 -16.53
CA PHE A 46 -1.56 -6.69 -16.31
C PHE A 46 -0.97 -6.75 -14.90
N VAL A 47 -0.54 -5.61 -14.34
CA VAL A 47 -0.14 -5.54 -12.92
C VAL A 47 -1.28 -5.96 -11.99
N ASN A 48 -2.52 -5.54 -12.27
CA ASN A 48 -3.68 -5.91 -11.44
C ASN A 48 -4.08 -7.38 -11.60
N ILE A 49 -4.02 -7.96 -12.81
CA ILE A 49 -4.21 -9.40 -13.02
C ILE A 49 -3.17 -10.20 -12.22
N LEU A 50 -1.90 -9.82 -12.31
CA LEU A 50 -0.83 -10.47 -11.56
C LEU A 50 -0.99 -10.30 -10.04
N SER A 51 -1.52 -9.17 -9.58
CA SER A 51 -1.82 -8.97 -8.16
C SER A 51 -2.81 -10.02 -7.65
N ILE A 52 -3.84 -10.34 -8.43
CA ILE A 52 -4.79 -11.42 -8.12
C ILE A 52 -4.09 -12.79 -8.15
N LEU A 53 -3.25 -13.07 -9.16
CA LEU A 53 -2.49 -14.33 -9.22
C LEU A 53 -1.52 -14.49 -8.04
N SER A 54 -1.01 -13.38 -7.48
CA SER A 54 -0.13 -13.39 -6.30
C SER A 54 -0.82 -13.91 -5.03
N LEU A 55 -2.16 -14.01 -5.03
CA LEU A 55 -2.92 -14.61 -3.92
C LEU A 55 -2.60 -16.08 -3.71
N VAL A 56 -2.06 -16.78 -4.71
CA VAL A 56 -1.56 -18.16 -4.58
C VAL A 56 -0.40 -18.28 -3.59
N GLU A 57 0.29 -17.18 -3.27
CA GLU A 57 1.25 -17.15 -2.17
C GLU A 57 0.58 -17.41 -0.79
N LEU A 58 -0.74 -17.19 -0.65
CA LEU A 58 -1.54 -17.46 0.56
C LEU A 58 -0.93 -16.95 1.89
N GLY A 59 -0.09 -15.91 1.87
CA GLY A 59 0.58 -15.41 3.07
C GLY A 59 1.74 -16.28 3.58
N ILE A 60 2.28 -17.19 2.76
CA ILE A 60 3.44 -18.03 3.07
C ILE A 60 4.66 -17.18 3.48
N GLY A 61 4.90 -16.05 2.82
CA GLY A 61 6.02 -15.17 3.13
C GLY A 61 6.08 -14.69 4.58
N PRO A 62 5.06 -13.94 5.06
CA PRO A 62 5.01 -13.50 6.45
C PRO A 62 4.99 -14.64 7.47
N ALA A 63 4.30 -15.75 7.17
CA ALA A 63 4.24 -16.90 8.07
C ALA A 63 5.63 -17.52 8.31
N ILE A 64 6.43 -17.71 7.25
CA ILE A 64 7.77 -18.27 7.39
C ILE A 64 8.74 -17.25 7.99
N THR A 65 8.61 -15.96 7.64
CA THR A 65 9.39 -14.86 8.26
C THR A 65 9.20 -14.87 9.78
N PHE A 66 7.98 -15.07 10.25
CA PHE A 66 7.66 -15.18 11.68
C PHE A 66 8.29 -16.43 12.31
N SER A 67 8.17 -17.59 11.66
CA SER A 67 8.77 -18.84 12.13
C SER A 67 10.30 -18.81 12.19
N LEU A 68 10.96 -17.91 11.45
CA LEU A 68 12.41 -17.70 11.52
C LEU A 68 12.86 -16.90 12.74
N TYR A 69 12.00 -16.09 13.37
CA TYR A 69 12.43 -15.20 14.46
C TYR A 69 12.96 -15.95 15.69
N LYS A 70 12.28 -17.02 16.11
CA LYS A 70 12.71 -17.81 17.29
C LYS A 70 14.04 -18.53 17.04
N PRO A 71 14.19 -19.34 15.97
CA PRO A 71 15.47 -20.00 15.66
C PRO A 71 16.64 -19.03 15.48
N LEU A 72 16.40 -17.85 14.88
CA LEU A 72 17.44 -16.82 14.76
C LEU A 72 17.84 -16.22 16.11
N ALA A 73 16.90 -16.04 17.04
CA ALA A 73 17.19 -15.54 18.38
C ALA A 73 17.95 -16.56 19.23
N GLU A 74 17.68 -17.84 19.03
CA GLU A 74 18.31 -18.97 19.73
C GLU A 74 19.62 -19.43 19.06
N ASN A 75 19.99 -18.84 17.92
CA ASN A 75 21.11 -19.27 17.07
C ASN A 75 21.04 -20.76 16.65
N ASP A 76 19.83 -21.30 16.51
CA ASP A 76 19.59 -22.67 16.04
C ASP A 76 19.75 -22.73 14.51
N THR A 77 20.99 -22.89 14.06
CA THR A 77 21.36 -22.89 12.65
C THR A 77 20.76 -24.08 11.90
N GLU A 78 20.64 -25.26 12.52
CA GLU A 78 20.00 -26.44 11.93
C GLU A 78 18.51 -26.20 11.65
N LYS A 79 17.81 -25.58 12.60
CA LYS A 79 16.41 -25.22 12.42
C LYS A 79 16.23 -24.14 11.37
N VAL A 80 17.11 -23.13 11.33
CA VAL A 80 17.12 -22.12 10.28
C VAL A 80 17.35 -22.77 8.91
N LYS A 81 18.34 -23.67 8.75
CA LYS A 81 18.57 -24.41 7.50
C LYS A 81 17.35 -25.20 7.06
N SER A 82 16.72 -25.91 8.00
CA SER A 82 15.52 -26.72 7.75
C SER A 82 14.35 -25.86 7.27
N LEU A 83 14.09 -24.73 7.94
CA LEU A 83 13.07 -23.77 7.56
C LEU A 83 13.38 -23.13 6.20
N MET A 84 14.62 -22.77 5.93
CA MET A 84 15.05 -22.17 4.66
C MET A 84 14.90 -23.14 3.48
N LYS A 85 15.13 -24.43 3.69
CA LYS A 85 14.88 -25.48 2.67
C LYS A 85 13.38 -25.63 2.38
N LEU A 86 12.54 -25.63 3.41
CA LEU A 86 11.09 -25.60 3.25
C LEU A 86 10.65 -24.34 2.49
N TYR A 87 11.20 -23.19 2.86
CA TYR A 87 10.88 -21.89 2.25
C TYR A 87 11.24 -21.83 0.77
N LYS A 88 12.46 -22.30 0.42
CA LYS A 88 12.91 -22.45 -0.96
C LYS A 88 11.94 -23.30 -1.78
N LYS A 89 11.55 -24.47 -1.26
CA LYS A 89 10.60 -25.37 -1.96
C LYS A 89 9.24 -24.71 -2.17
N ALA A 90 8.73 -24.01 -1.15
CA ALA A 90 7.46 -23.30 -1.25
C ALA A 90 7.50 -22.19 -2.31
N TYR A 91 8.53 -21.34 -2.32
CA TYR A 91 8.62 -20.23 -3.27
C TYR A 91 8.93 -20.65 -4.70
N ILE A 92 9.69 -21.74 -4.90
CA ILE A 92 9.82 -22.36 -6.23
C ILE A 92 8.47 -22.87 -6.72
N CYS A 93 7.71 -23.57 -5.87
CA CYS A 93 6.37 -24.05 -6.21
C CYS A 93 5.45 -22.87 -6.58
N ILE A 94 5.44 -21.78 -5.80
CA ILE A 94 4.64 -20.59 -6.08
C ILE A 94 5.02 -19.96 -7.42
N GLY A 95 6.31 -19.78 -7.70
CA GLY A 95 6.75 -19.23 -8.99
C GLY A 95 6.33 -20.11 -10.18
N ILE A 96 6.43 -21.44 -10.05
CA ILE A 96 5.96 -22.38 -11.08
C ILE A 96 4.44 -22.31 -11.24
N LEU A 97 3.68 -22.24 -10.14
CA LEU A 97 2.23 -22.09 -10.19
C LEU A 97 1.82 -20.78 -10.88
N ILE A 98 2.52 -19.67 -10.63
CA ILE A 98 2.28 -18.39 -11.30
C ILE A 98 2.55 -18.51 -12.80
N LEU A 99 3.62 -19.20 -13.22
CA LEU A 99 3.87 -19.47 -14.64
C LEU A 99 2.74 -20.28 -15.27
N ILE A 100 2.35 -21.39 -14.65
CA ILE A 100 1.29 -22.28 -15.17
C ILE A 100 -0.02 -21.50 -15.29
N MET A 101 -0.47 -20.86 -14.21
CA MET A 101 -1.73 -20.10 -14.22
C MET A 101 -1.66 -18.94 -15.21
N GLY A 102 -0.56 -18.19 -15.26
CA GLY A 102 -0.41 -17.07 -16.17
C GLY A 102 -0.42 -17.52 -17.64
N ILE A 103 0.28 -18.60 -17.98
CA ILE A 103 0.23 -19.18 -19.34
C ILE A 103 -1.19 -19.66 -19.65
N SER A 104 -1.84 -20.39 -18.75
CA SER A 104 -3.22 -20.84 -18.92
C SER A 104 -4.23 -19.69 -19.03
N PHE A 105 -3.94 -18.53 -18.42
CA PHE A 105 -4.79 -17.35 -18.47
C PHE A 105 -4.55 -16.47 -19.72
N THR A 106 -3.40 -16.63 -20.39
CA THR A 106 -3.02 -15.85 -21.57
C THR A 106 -4.08 -15.80 -22.69
N PRO A 107 -4.78 -16.90 -23.07
CA PRO A 107 -5.82 -16.81 -24.09
C PRO A 107 -7.07 -16.04 -23.66
N PHE A 108 -7.26 -15.80 -22.35
CA PHE A 108 -8.44 -15.12 -21.81
C PHE A 108 -8.22 -13.63 -21.52
N ILE A 109 -7.00 -13.09 -21.74
CA ILE A 109 -6.68 -11.70 -21.37
C ILE A 109 -7.55 -10.68 -22.12
N GLU A 110 -7.91 -10.98 -23.37
CA GLU A 110 -8.73 -10.12 -24.22
C GLU A 110 -10.16 -9.95 -23.67
N VAL A 111 -10.65 -10.92 -22.89
CA VAL A 111 -11.95 -10.83 -22.23
C VAL A 111 -12.01 -9.62 -21.29
N PHE A 112 -10.88 -9.15 -20.76
CA PHE A 112 -10.80 -7.99 -19.88
C PHE A 112 -10.55 -6.68 -20.61
N ILE A 113 -10.48 -6.68 -21.94
CA ILE A 113 -10.23 -5.51 -22.76
C ILE A 113 -11.53 -5.17 -23.50
N LYS A 114 -11.98 -3.91 -23.39
CA LYS A 114 -13.21 -3.47 -24.07
C LYS A 114 -13.09 -3.53 -25.58
N THR A 115 -12.04 -2.89 -26.10
CA THR A 115 -11.69 -2.79 -27.51
C THR A 115 -10.21 -3.12 -27.61
N LEU A 116 -9.86 -4.16 -28.38
CA LEU A 116 -8.47 -4.51 -28.59
C LEU A 116 -7.76 -3.31 -29.23
N PRO A 117 -6.78 -2.71 -28.54
CA PRO A 117 -6.00 -1.62 -29.12
C PRO A 117 -5.08 -2.19 -30.21
N ASN A 118 -4.55 -1.32 -31.07
CA ASN A 118 -3.55 -1.70 -32.07
C ASN A 118 -2.16 -1.89 -31.44
N ILE A 119 -2.09 -2.70 -30.38
CA ILE A 119 -0.85 -3.03 -29.66
C ILE A 119 -0.36 -4.39 -30.17
N PRO A 120 0.81 -4.46 -30.83
CA PRO A 120 1.34 -5.72 -31.32
C PRO A 120 1.72 -6.65 -30.17
N HIS A 121 1.50 -7.95 -30.39
CA HIS A 121 1.94 -9.03 -29.50
C HIS A 121 1.42 -8.96 -28.06
N ILE A 122 0.15 -8.59 -27.85
CA ILE A 122 -0.45 -8.44 -26.52
C ILE A 122 -0.29 -9.68 -25.61
N HIS A 123 -0.40 -10.89 -26.18
CA HIS A 123 -0.17 -12.14 -25.43
C HIS A 123 1.29 -12.31 -25.00
N LEU A 124 2.25 -11.93 -25.86
CA LEU A 124 3.68 -11.96 -25.51
C LEU A 124 3.98 -10.97 -24.39
N ILE A 125 3.43 -9.75 -24.48
CA ILE A 125 3.54 -8.73 -23.43
C ILE A 125 3.05 -9.32 -22.10
N PHE A 126 1.86 -9.93 -22.07
CA PHE A 126 1.34 -10.56 -20.86
C PHE A 126 2.25 -11.68 -20.33
N LEU A 127 2.79 -12.53 -21.21
CA LEU A 127 3.74 -13.58 -20.82
C LEU A 127 5.02 -13.00 -20.20
N LEU A 128 5.53 -11.87 -20.69
CA LEU A 128 6.69 -11.19 -20.08
C LEU A 128 6.37 -10.70 -18.66
N PHE A 129 5.16 -10.19 -18.42
CA PHE A 129 4.68 -9.87 -17.07
C PHE A 129 4.65 -11.11 -16.17
N VAL A 130 4.08 -12.22 -16.65
CA VAL A 130 4.01 -13.50 -15.93
C VAL A 130 5.41 -14.03 -15.58
N ILE A 131 6.34 -13.99 -16.54
CA ILE A 131 7.74 -14.41 -16.33
C ILE A 131 8.41 -13.54 -15.27
N ASN A 132 8.28 -12.21 -15.38
CA ASN A 132 8.85 -11.29 -14.39
C ASN A 132 8.31 -11.56 -12.98
N ALA A 133 6.98 -11.76 -12.87
CA ALA A 133 6.33 -12.10 -11.60
C ALA A 133 6.86 -13.41 -11.02
N ALA A 134 6.96 -14.47 -11.81
CA ALA A 134 7.46 -15.76 -11.35
C ALA A 134 8.93 -15.71 -10.89
N ILE A 135 9.80 -15.02 -11.64
CA ILE A 135 11.22 -14.85 -11.29
C ILE A 135 11.39 -14.19 -9.92
N SER A 136 10.50 -13.25 -9.57
CA SER A 136 10.53 -12.56 -8.28
C SER A 136 10.39 -13.49 -7.07
N TYR A 137 9.81 -14.68 -7.23
CA TYR A 137 9.65 -15.66 -6.15
C TYR A 137 10.87 -16.57 -5.97
N PHE A 138 11.53 -17.02 -7.03
CA PHE A 138 12.52 -18.11 -6.95
C PHE A 138 13.67 -17.91 -5.94
N TYR A 139 14.10 -16.66 -5.70
CA TYR A 139 15.20 -16.33 -4.77
C TYR A 139 14.76 -15.53 -3.53
N SER A 140 13.47 -15.21 -3.40
CA SER A 140 12.97 -14.33 -2.34
C SER A 140 13.12 -14.92 -0.92
N TYR A 141 13.21 -16.25 -0.78
CA TYR A 141 13.46 -16.90 0.51
C TYR A 141 14.75 -16.40 1.20
N LYS A 142 15.85 -16.19 0.45
CA LYS A 142 17.12 -15.69 1.02
C LYS A 142 17.04 -14.22 1.42
N ARG A 143 16.34 -13.41 0.63
CA ARG A 143 16.02 -12.02 1.00
C ARG A 143 15.27 -11.98 2.32
N SER A 144 14.28 -12.86 2.48
CA SER A 144 13.46 -12.93 3.68
C SER A 144 14.27 -13.27 4.93
N LEU A 145 15.29 -14.13 4.83
CA LEU A 145 16.21 -14.38 5.94
C LEU A 145 17.01 -13.13 6.37
N ILE A 146 17.49 -12.33 5.41
CA ILE A 146 18.17 -11.05 5.72
C ILE A 146 17.22 -10.13 6.51
N ILE A 147 15.96 -10.06 6.08
CA ILE A 147 14.93 -9.24 6.74
C ILE A 147 14.62 -9.79 8.15
N SER A 148 14.39 -11.10 8.29
CA SER A 148 14.11 -11.76 9.56
C SER A 148 15.23 -11.57 10.59
N ASN A 149 16.49 -11.49 10.14
CA ASN A 149 17.63 -11.24 11.01
C ASN A 149 17.91 -9.73 11.26
N GLN A 150 16.87 -8.88 11.15
CA GLN A 150 16.91 -7.44 11.42
C GLN A 150 17.89 -6.64 10.53
N LYS A 151 18.31 -7.19 9.39
CA LYS A 151 19.20 -6.52 8.41
C LYS A 151 18.42 -6.02 7.18
N GLN A 152 17.16 -5.62 7.37
CA GLN A 152 16.27 -5.15 6.30
C GLN A 152 16.85 -3.98 5.48
N TYR A 153 17.69 -3.13 6.07
CA TYR A 153 18.39 -2.06 5.35
C TYR A 153 19.21 -2.59 4.17
N ILE A 154 19.83 -3.78 4.29
CA ILE A 154 20.59 -4.40 3.20
C ILE A 154 19.65 -4.71 2.04
N ALA A 155 18.54 -5.41 2.31
CA ALA A 155 17.53 -5.71 1.29
C ALA A 155 16.94 -4.44 0.67
N THR A 156 16.75 -3.39 1.48
CA THR A 156 16.21 -2.10 1.06
C THR A 156 17.16 -1.35 0.13
N ILE A 157 18.46 -1.35 0.42
CA ILE A 157 19.50 -0.74 -0.43
C ILE A 157 19.51 -1.41 -1.80
N TYR A 158 19.57 -2.74 -1.86
CA TYR A 158 19.54 -3.44 -3.15
C TYR A 158 18.26 -3.15 -3.93
N ARG A 159 17.09 -3.22 -3.27
CA ARG A 159 15.81 -2.95 -3.91
C ARG A 159 15.76 -1.57 -4.55
N TYR A 160 16.08 -0.51 -3.81
CA TYR A 160 16.01 0.84 -4.36
C TYR A 160 17.14 1.14 -5.35
N SER A 161 18.33 0.57 -5.19
CA SER A 161 19.42 0.73 -6.16
C SER A 161 19.05 0.14 -7.52
N PHE A 162 18.53 -1.10 -7.54
CA PHE A 162 18.07 -1.74 -8.76
C PHE A 162 16.81 -1.07 -9.33
N PHE A 163 15.89 -0.62 -8.48
CA PHE A 163 14.70 0.11 -8.92
C PHE A 163 15.06 1.42 -9.63
N ILE A 164 15.95 2.23 -9.06
CA ILE A 164 16.38 3.50 -9.67
C ILE A 164 17.15 3.21 -10.97
N LEU A 165 18.09 2.26 -10.95
CA LEU A 165 18.85 1.87 -12.14
C LEU A 165 17.93 1.39 -13.26
N LEU A 166 16.96 0.53 -12.96
CA LEU A 166 16.00 0.02 -13.92
C LEU A 166 15.18 1.16 -14.53
N ASN A 167 14.66 2.09 -13.72
CA ASN A 167 13.87 3.20 -14.24
C ASN A 167 14.71 4.09 -15.18
N ILE A 168 15.98 4.35 -14.86
CA ILE A 168 16.89 5.09 -15.74
C ILE A 168 17.09 4.35 -17.07
N ILE A 169 17.38 3.04 -17.01
CA ILE A 169 17.54 2.22 -18.21
C ILE A 169 16.26 2.20 -19.05
N GLN A 170 15.11 2.06 -18.40
CA GLN A 170 13.81 2.05 -19.08
C GLN A 170 13.49 3.39 -19.74
N ILE A 171 13.79 4.51 -19.08
CA ILE A 171 13.67 5.85 -19.68
C ILE A 171 14.53 5.95 -20.95
N ILE A 172 15.79 5.54 -20.87
CA ILE A 172 16.72 5.56 -22.01
C ILE A 172 16.21 4.67 -23.15
N VAL A 173 15.78 3.44 -22.84
CA VAL A 173 15.27 2.49 -23.84
C VAL A 173 14.01 3.03 -24.51
N LEU A 174 13.06 3.58 -23.77
CA LEU A 174 11.84 4.14 -24.35
C LEU A 174 12.14 5.34 -25.23
N TYR A 175 12.98 6.26 -24.76
CA TYR A 175 13.36 7.45 -25.54
C TYR A 175 14.09 7.11 -26.85
N LEU A 176 14.92 6.06 -26.86
CA LEU A 176 15.70 5.68 -28.04
C LEU A 176 14.98 4.73 -29.00
N THR A 177 14.04 3.90 -28.50
CA THR A 177 13.49 2.78 -29.29
C THR A 177 11.97 2.80 -29.39
N HIS A 178 11.28 3.56 -28.55
CA HIS A 178 9.81 3.55 -28.40
C HIS A 178 9.22 2.14 -28.22
N ASN A 179 10.03 1.19 -27.70
CA ASN A 179 9.69 -0.23 -27.71
C ASN A 179 9.30 -0.75 -26.32
N PHE A 180 8.01 -1.05 -26.16
CA PHE A 180 7.49 -1.57 -24.89
C PHE A 180 7.99 -2.98 -24.53
N ILE A 181 8.29 -3.84 -25.51
CA ILE A 181 8.82 -5.18 -25.24
C ILE A 181 10.22 -5.08 -24.64
N LEU A 182 11.09 -4.22 -25.19
CA LEU A 182 12.42 -3.97 -24.64
C LEU A 182 12.36 -3.40 -23.22
N PHE A 183 11.40 -2.51 -22.95
CA PHE A 183 11.12 -2.01 -21.60
C PHE A 183 10.84 -3.15 -20.60
N LEU A 184 10.05 -4.16 -21.00
CA LEU A 184 9.73 -5.32 -20.17
C LEU A 184 10.89 -6.31 -20.05
N VAL A 185 11.68 -6.50 -21.11
CA VAL A 185 12.89 -7.33 -21.07
C VAL A 185 13.90 -6.75 -20.08
N CYS A 186 14.11 -5.43 -20.10
CA CYS A 186 14.95 -4.74 -19.11
C CYS A 186 14.45 -4.99 -17.68
N GLN A 187 13.13 -4.96 -17.47
CA GLN A 187 12.52 -5.25 -16.18
C GLN A 187 12.81 -6.68 -15.71
N ILE A 188 12.66 -7.67 -16.58
CA ILE A 188 12.97 -9.08 -16.26
C ILE A 188 14.44 -9.24 -15.88
N ILE A 189 15.35 -8.68 -16.67
CA ILE A 189 16.80 -8.77 -16.43
C ILE A 189 17.14 -8.12 -15.08
N ALA A 190 16.61 -6.94 -14.80
CA ALA A 190 16.84 -6.25 -13.54
C ALA A 190 16.30 -7.03 -12.34
N THR A 191 15.07 -7.56 -12.42
CA THR A 191 14.47 -8.40 -11.37
C THR A 191 15.31 -9.64 -11.10
N PHE A 192 15.77 -10.32 -12.16
CA PHE A 192 16.62 -11.51 -12.04
C PHE A 192 17.97 -11.16 -11.42
N ALA A 193 18.63 -10.10 -11.90
CA ALA A 193 19.91 -9.62 -11.39
C ALA A 193 19.82 -9.22 -9.91
N GLU A 194 18.81 -8.43 -9.52
CA GLU A 194 18.56 -8.03 -8.14
C GLU A 194 18.44 -9.27 -7.22
N ASN A 195 17.66 -10.25 -7.65
CA ASN A 195 17.46 -11.51 -6.92
C ASN A 195 18.76 -12.29 -6.74
N ILE A 196 19.60 -12.39 -7.77
CA ILE A 196 20.90 -13.05 -7.69
C ILE A 196 21.84 -12.30 -6.74
N VAL A 197 21.97 -10.98 -6.87
CA VAL A 197 22.92 -10.20 -6.06
C VAL A 197 22.53 -10.26 -4.58
N VAL A 198 21.25 -10.12 -4.25
CA VAL A 198 20.76 -10.25 -2.87
C VAL A 198 20.94 -11.68 -2.34
N SER A 199 20.70 -12.70 -3.17
CA SER A 199 20.93 -14.11 -2.83
C SER A 199 22.41 -14.39 -2.52
N LYS A 200 23.34 -13.90 -3.34
CA LYS A 200 24.79 -13.99 -3.09
C LYS A 200 25.19 -13.28 -1.81
N LYS A 201 24.58 -12.11 -1.52
CA LYS A 201 24.83 -11.41 -0.25
C LYS A 201 24.35 -12.21 0.95
N ALA A 202 23.19 -12.88 0.85
CA ALA A 202 22.69 -13.76 1.90
C ALA A 202 23.64 -14.94 2.15
N ASP A 203 24.14 -15.58 1.08
CA ASP A 203 25.10 -16.69 1.20
C ASP A 203 26.40 -16.27 1.90
N LYS A 204 26.90 -15.07 1.59
CA LYS A 204 28.09 -14.52 2.27
C LYS A 204 27.81 -14.20 3.74
N LEU A 205 26.61 -13.75 4.08
CA LEU A 205 26.22 -13.42 5.45
C LEU A 205 25.90 -14.67 6.30
N TYR A 206 25.46 -15.74 5.66
CA TYR A 206 25.00 -16.97 6.28
C TYR A 206 25.62 -18.20 5.59
N PRO A 207 26.93 -18.45 5.77
CA PRO A 207 27.63 -19.54 5.07
C PRO A 207 27.00 -20.92 5.30
N TYR A 208 26.39 -21.14 6.48
CA TYR A 208 25.69 -22.38 6.82
C TYR A 208 24.54 -22.73 5.87
N LEU A 209 24.00 -21.78 5.09
CA LEU A 209 23.00 -22.08 4.06
C LEU A 209 23.55 -22.91 2.88
N GLN A 210 24.86 -22.93 2.70
CA GLN A 210 25.53 -23.68 1.62
C GLN A 210 25.80 -25.14 2.00
N GLU A 211 25.63 -25.50 3.27
CA GLU A 211 25.79 -26.86 3.74
C GLU A 211 24.69 -27.77 3.16
N LYS A 212 25.09 -28.95 2.67
CA LYS A 212 24.17 -29.91 2.02
C LYS A 212 23.36 -30.73 3.02
N ASN A 213 23.86 -30.89 4.24
CA ASN A 213 23.19 -31.68 5.27
C ASN A 213 22.12 -30.81 5.97
N VAL A 214 20.85 -31.05 5.64
CA VAL A 214 19.72 -30.29 6.16
C VAL A 214 18.61 -31.24 6.59
N GLN A 215 18.29 -31.20 7.88
CA GLN A 215 17.23 -31.98 8.49
C GLN A 215 15.84 -31.58 7.94
N LYS A 216 14.86 -32.46 8.10
CA LYS A 216 13.46 -32.14 7.79
C LYS A 216 12.88 -31.31 8.93
N VAL A 217 12.04 -30.34 8.59
CA VAL A 217 11.25 -29.60 9.58
C VAL A 217 10.28 -30.58 10.25
N ASP A 218 10.20 -30.55 11.59
CA ASP A 218 9.26 -31.39 12.34
C ASP A 218 7.80 -31.04 12.04
N LYS A 219 6.92 -32.03 12.24
CA LYS A 219 5.49 -31.91 11.94
C LYS A 219 4.79 -30.83 12.76
N LEU A 220 5.23 -30.57 13.99
CA LEU A 220 4.65 -29.54 14.86
C LEU A 220 4.89 -28.14 14.27
N THR A 221 6.12 -27.87 13.83
CA THR A 221 6.49 -26.61 13.19
C THR A 221 5.75 -26.41 11.87
N ILE A 222 5.61 -27.46 11.05
CA ILE A 222 4.80 -27.40 9.81
C ILE A 222 3.34 -27.08 10.13
N SER A 223 2.76 -27.70 11.16
CA SER A 223 1.39 -27.45 11.61
C SER A 223 1.20 -25.99 12.06
N GLN A 224 2.16 -25.45 12.84
CA GLN A 224 2.15 -24.05 13.26
C GLN A 224 2.23 -23.08 12.08
N ILE A 225 3.13 -23.34 11.12
CA ILE A 225 3.24 -22.54 9.89
C ILE A 225 1.91 -22.59 9.12
N THR A 226 1.33 -23.78 8.95
CA THR A 226 0.06 -23.95 8.21
C THR A 226 -1.09 -23.19 8.88
N ARG A 227 -1.18 -23.22 10.22
CA ARG A 227 -2.17 -22.45 10.96
C ARG A 227 -2.00 -20.94 10.74
N ASN A 228 -0.76 -20.46 10.77
CA ASN A 228 -0.45 -19.03 10.55
C ASN A 228 -0.77 -18.61 9.10
N ILE A 229 -0.45 -19.44 8.11
CA ILE A 229 -0.83 -19.23 6.70
C ILE A 229 -2.35 -19.06 6.60
N ARG A 230 -3.13 -20.02 7.11
CA ARG A 230 -4.61 -19.96 7.07
C ARG A 230 -5.17 -18.67 7.68
N ALA A 231 -4.60 -18.20 8.77
CA ALA A 231 -5.02 -16.96 9.42
C ALA A 231 -4.68 -15.71 8.60
N LEU A 232 -3.54 -15.69 7.92
CA LEU A 232 -3.07 -14.55 7.12
C LEU A 232 -3.75 -14.47 5.74
N THR A 233 -4.21 -15.60 5.20
CA THR A 233 -4.85 -15.66 3.87
C THR A 233 -6.09 -14.78 3.78
N SER A 234 -7.04 -14.89 4.73
CA SER A 234 -8.35 -14.23 4.62
C SER A 234 -8.26 -12.70 4.56
N HIS A 235 -7.32 -12.11 5.32
CA HIS A 235 -7.11 -10.67 5.32
C HIS A 235 -6.37 -10.18 4.07
N LYS A 236 -5.43 -10.98 3.52
CA LYS A 236 -4.71 -10.66 2.28
C LYS A 236 -5.62 -10.77 1.04
N LEU A 237 -6.53 -11.75 1.02
CA LEU A 237 -7.50 -11.96 -0.06
C LEU A 237 -8.39 -10.74 -0.25
N GLY A 238 -9.01 -10.25 0.83
CA GLY A 238 -9.97 -9.17 0.72
C GLY A 238 -9.40 -7.86 0.18
N GLY A 239 -8.24 -7.44 0.70
CA GLY A 239 -7.60 -6.20 0.28
C GLY A 239 -7.19 -6.21 -1.20
N VAL A 240 -6.58 -7.32 -1.66
CA VAL A 240 -6.10 -7.45 -3.04
C VAL A 240 -7.26 -7.53 -4.04
N VAL A 241 -8.33 -8.24 -3.70
CA VAL A 241 -9.47 -8.42 -4.60
C VAL A 241 -10.18 -7.08 -4.82
N VAL A 242 -10.55 -6.35 -3.76
CA VAL A 242 -11.26 -5.07 -3.90
C VAL A 242 -10.49 -4.09 -4.80
N THR A 243 -9.19 -3.89 -4.57
CA THR A 243 -8.43 -2.89 -5.34
C THR A 243 -8.10 -3.35 -6.76
N SER A 244 -7.83 -4.64 -6.96
CA SER A 244 -7.44 -5.16 -8.29
C SER A 244 -8.64 -5.30 -9.21
N THR A 245 -9.82 -5.58 -8.65
CA THR A 245 -11.08 -5.74 -9.39
C THR A 245 -11.53 -4.43 -10.03
N ASP A 246 -11.35 -3.27 -9.38
CA ASP A 246 -11.72 -1.97 -9.95
C ASP A 246 -11.07 -1.76 -11.33
N SER A 247 -9.76 -2.02 -11.45
CA SER A 247 -9.02 -1.88 -12.71
C SER A 247 -9.48 -2.87 -13.79
N LEU A 248 -9.86 -4.11 -13.42
CA LEU A 248 -10.40 -5.09 -14.36
C LEU A 248 -11.75 -4.63 -14.93
N ILE A 249 -12.63 -4.12 -14.06
CA ILE A 249 -13.95 -3.63 -14.45
C ILE A 249 -13.81 -2.39 -15.34
N ILE A 250 -12.96 -1.43 -14.96
CA ILE A 250 -12.69 -0.24 -15.78
C ILE A 250 -12.14 -0.66 -17.15
N SER A 251 -11.17 -1.57 -17.21
CA SER A 251 -10.61 -2.06 -18.48
C SER A 251 -11.67 -2.64 -19.42
N LYS A 252 -12.57 -3.48 -18.88
CA LYS A 252 -13.58 -4.17 -19.69
C LYS A 252 -14.72 -3.24 -20.12
N PHE A 253 -15.22 -2.38 -19.25
CA PHE A 253 -16.42 -1.60 -19.53
C PHE A 253 -16.14 -0.17 -19.99
N VAL A 254 -15.03 0.43 -19.55
CA VAL A 254 -14.62 1.79 -19.91
C VAL A 254 -13.54 1.75 -20.99
N GLY A 255 -12.53 0.90 -20.85
CA GLY A 255 -11.41 0.74 -21.79
C GLY A 255 -10.05 1.01 -21.14
N LEU A 256 -8.97 0.68 -21.86
CA LEU A 256 -7.59 0.81 -21.35
C LEU A 256 -7.20 2.26 -21.06
N VAL A 257 -7.66 3.22 -21.85
CA VAL A 257 -7.42 4.64 -21.58
C VAL A 257 -7.88 5.02 -20.18
N GLY A 258 -9.09 4.59 -19.78
CA GLY A 258 -9.61 4.83 -18.43
C GLY A 258 -8.74 4.24 -17.32
N VAL A 259 -8.19 3.03 -17.54
CA VAL A 259 -7.23 2.41 -16.61
C VAL A 259 -5.93 3.22 -16.54
N GLY A 260 -5.43 3.69 -17.69
CA GLY A 260 -4.24 4.52 -17.79
C GLY A 260 -4.39 5.82 -17.00
N LEU A 261 -5.49 6.54 -17.24
CA LEU A 261 -5.86 7.75 -16.50
C LEU A 261 -5.90 7.50 -14.99
N TYR A 262 -6.67 6.49 -14.54
CA TYR A 262 -6.80 6.19 -13.12
C TYR A 262 -5.45 5.82 -12.47
N SER A 263 -4.57 5.11 -13.19
CA SER A 263 -3.26 4.72 -12.68
C SER A 263 -2.37 5.92 -12.30
N ASN A 264 -2.55 7.09 -12.94
CA ASN A 264 -1.84 8.32 -12.59
C ASN A 264 -2.31 8.88 -11.24
N TYR A 265 -3.62 8.86 -11.01
CA TYR A 265 -4.20 9.25 -9.71
C TYR A 265 -3.79 8.26 -8.61
N GLN A 266 -3.79 6.96 -8.94
CA GLN A 266 -3.39 5.92 -8.01
C GLN A 266 -1.92 6.04 -7.59
N LEU A 267 -1.02 6.49 -8.47
CA LEU A 267 0.39 6.73 -8.15
C LEU A 267 0.53 7.74 -7.00
N ILE A 268 -0.21 8.85 -7.06
CA ILE A 268 -0.19 9.91 -6.04
C ILE A 268 -0.85 9.42 -4.74
N ILE A 269 -2.02 8.81 -4.83
CA ILE A 269 -2.77 8.32 -3.66
C ILE A 269 -1.99 7.22 -2.93
N ASN A 270 -1.34 6.31 -3.67
CA ASN A 270 -0.50 5.27 -3.10
C ASN A 270 0.73 5.87 -2.40
N ALA A 271 1.36 6.90 -2.97
CA ALA A 271 2.48 7.59 -2.32
C ALA A 271 2.07 8.13 -0.94
N LEU A 272 0.91 8.80 -0.86
CA LEU A 272 0.34 9.32 0.39
C LEU A 272 -0.03 8.19 1.37
N ASN A 273 -0.61 7.09 0.87
CA ASN A 273 -0.95 5.93 1.67
C ASN A 273 0.29 5.29 2.32
N ILE A 274 1.40 5.18 1.60
CA ILE A 274 2.62 4.59 2.18
C ILE A 274 3.16 5.50 3.29
N VAL A 275 3.26 6.81 3.05
CA VAL A 275 3.74 7.76 4.06
C VAL A 275 2.88 7.75 5.32
N THR A 276 1.55 7.83 5.15
CA THR A 276 0.61 7.81 6.28
C THR A 276 0.62 6.46 7.01
N SER A 277 0.69 5.34 6.29
CA SER A 277 0.75 4.00 6.90
C SER A 277 1.97 3.82 7.81
N GLN A 278 3.10 4.45 7.48
CA GLN A 278 4.33 4.37 8.29
C GLN A 278 4.13 4.97 9.68
N ILE A 279 3.32 6.03 9.80
CA ILE A 279 2.98 6.67 11.08
C ILE A 279 2.24 5.68 11.98
N PHE A 280 1.18 5.06 11.47
CA PHE A 280 0.37 4.09 12.24
C PHE A 280 1.14 2.79 12.55
N SER A 281 1.95 2.33 11.60
CA SER A 281 2.81 1.15 11.79
C SER A 281 3.80 1.34 12.94
N SER A 282 4.27 2.58 13.16
CA SER A 282 5.25 2.89 14.21
C SER A 282 4.69 2.79 15.62
N ILE A 283 3.37 2.94 15.79
CA ILE A 283 2.71 2.91 17.10
C ILE A 283 2.09 1.56 17.44
N THR A 284 1.96 0.62 16.50
CA THR A 284 1.34 -0.70 16.71
C THR A 284 1.92 -1.46 17.91
N ALA A 285 3.26 -1.49 18.05
CA ALA A 285 3.91 -2.18 19.18
C ALA A 285 3.58 -1.52 20.53
N SER A 286 3.52 -0.19 20.57
CA SER A 286 3.16 0.57 21.78
C SER A 286 1.71 0.33 22.17
N VAL A 287 0.80 0.24 21.19
CA VAL A 287 -0.60 -0.13 21.40
C VAL A 287 -0.72 -1.58 21.89
N GLY A 288 0.11 -2.50 21.39
CA GLY A 288 0.13 -3.89 21.88
C GLY A 288 0.52 -3.98 23.36
N ASN A 289 1.54 -3.23 23.77
CA ASN A 289 1.94 -3.14 25.18
C ASN A 289 0.82 -2.54 26.05
N LEU A 290 0.18 -1.46 25.57
CA LEU A 290 -0.98 -0.83 26.23
C LEU A 290 -2.12 -1.85 26.44
N GLY A 291 -2.35 -2.71 25.45
CA GLY A 291 -3.37 -3.75 25.50
C GLY A 291 -3.22 -4.74 26.65
N VAL A 292 -1.98 -5.02 27.06
CA VAL A 292 -1.63 -5.99 28.11
C VAL A 292 -1.48 -5.32 29.49
N THR A 293 -0.98 -4.09 29.53
CA THR A 293 -0.53 -3.44 30.77
C THR A 293 -1.54 -2.49 31.39
N GLU A 294 -2.49 -1.97 30.62
CA GLU A 294 -3.36 -0.87 31.04
C GLU A 294 -4.84 -1.26 31.11
N THR A 295 -5.64 -0.44 31.80
CA THR A 295 -7.11 -0.62 31.91
C THR A 295 -7.82 -0.35 30.58
N ASP A 296 -9.03 -0.87 30.44
CA ASP A 296 -9.83 -0.66 29.24
C ASP A 296 -10.20 0.83 29.07
N GLU A 297 -10.39 1.61 30.15
CA GLU A 297 -10.59 3.07 30.02
C GLU A 297 -9.35 3.77 29.46
N LYS A 298 -8.16 3.37 29.92
CA LYS A 298 -6.91 3.95 29.43
C LYS A 298 -6.70 3.61 27.95
N LYS A 299 -7.02 2.39 27.53
CA LYS A 299 -6.99 1.99 26.11
C LYS A 299 -7.89 2.87 25.26
N ILE A 300 -9.11 3.15 25.71
CA ILE A 300 -10.06 4.03 25.01
C ILE A 300 -9.54 5.48 24.96
N SER A 301 -8.94 5.98 26.04
CA SER A 301 -8.34 7.32 26.08
C SER A 301 -7.22 7.47 25.04
N ILE A 302 -6.28 6.50 24.99
CA ILE A 302 -5.21 6.52 23.98
C ILE A 302 -5.77 6.30 22.57
N PHE A 303 -6.77 5.44 22.41
CA PHE A 303 -7.45 5.27 21.12
C PHE A 303 -8.07 6.57 20.63
N ASN A 304 -8.71 7.35 21.49
CA ASN A 304 -9.28 8.65 21.13
C ASN A 304 -8.22 9.64 20.62
N ILE A 305 -7.04 9.66 21.25
CA ILE A 305 -5.91 10.47 20.80
C ILE A 305 -5.44 10.01 19.41
N VAL A 306 -5.30 8.70 19.20
CA VAL A 306 -4.89 8.14 17.90
C VAL A 306 -5.98 8.37 16.84
N PHE A 307 -7.25 8.29 17.19
CA PHE A 307 -8.36 8.55 16.29
C PHE A 307 -8.46 10.03 15.91
N PHE A 308 -8.18 10.94 16.85
CA PHE A 308 -8.06 12.37 16.57
C PHE A 308 -6.88 12.68 15.64
N MET A 309 -5.72 12.05 15.86
CA MET A 309 -4.58 12.12 14.93
C MET A 309 -4.96 11.59 13.54
N ASN A 310 -5.72 10.49 13.50
CA ASN A 310 -6.21 9.89 12.26
C ASN A 310 -7.11 10.85 11.47
N PHE A 311 -8.07 11.46 12.17
CA PHE A 311 -8.91 12.53 11.64
C PHE A 311 -8.07 13.66 11.06
N TRP A 312 -7.16 14.24 11.84
CA TRP A 312 -6.38 15.40 11.39
C TRP A 312 -5.62 15.09 10.10
N ILE A 313 -4.89 13.97 10.06
CA ILE A 313 -4.06 13.59 8.92
C ILE A 313 -4.91 13.33 7.68
N TYR A 314 -5.92 12.46 7.77
CA TYR A 314 -6.69 12.06 6.59
C TYR A 314 -7.66 13.14 6.11
N SER A 315 -8.23 13.95 7.00
CA SER A 315 -9.03 15.11 6.60
C SER A 315 -8.17 16.15 5.88
N PHE A 316 -7.00 16.49 6.42
CA PHE A 316 -6.07 17.42 5.80
C PHE A 316 -5.66 16.95 4.39
N ILE A 317 -5.23 15.69 4.26
CA ILE A 317 -4.80 15.13 2.97
C ILE A 317 -5.98 15.07 1.99
N SER A 318 -7.17 14.64 2.44
CA SER A 318 -8.36 14.62 1.58
C SER A 318 -8.73 16.01 1.06
N ILE A 319 -8.69 17.04 1.90
CA ILE A 319 -8.94 18.43 1.48
C ILE A 319 -7.89 18.89 0.46
N CYS A 320 -6.61 18.60 0.71
CA CYS A 320 -5.55 18.89 -0.25
C CYS A 320 -5.79 18.18 -1.59
N LEU A 321 -6.19 16.90 -1.57
CA LEU A 321 -6.49 16.16 -2.79
C LEU A 321 -7.69 16.72 -3.55
N VAL A 322 -8.74 17.17 -2.86
CA VAL A 322 -9.91 17.78 -3.53
C VAL A 322 -9.50 19.03 -4.31
N VAL A 323 -8.63 19.85 -3.73
CA VAL A 323 -8.20 21.11 -4.33
C VAL A 323 -7.10 20.92 -5.37
N LEU A 324 -6.09 20.11 -5.07
CA LEU A 324 -4.81 20.12 -5.78
C LEU A 324 -4.64 18.96 -6.76
N LEU A 325 -5.40 17.87 -6.65
CA LEU A 325 -5.10 16.64 -7.41
C LEU A 325 -5.25 16.84 -8.92
N ASN A 326 -6.39 17.39 -9.38
CA ASN A 326 -6.60 17.67 -10.81
C ASN A 326 -5.64 18.75 -11.35
N PRO A 327 -5.46 19.91 -10.67
CA PRO A 327 -4.45 20.89 -11.07
C PRO A 327 -3.04 20.29 -11.16
N PHE A 328 -2.66 19.43 -10.21
CA PHE A 328 -1.37 18.76 -10.23
C PHE A 328 -1.23 17.82 -11.43
N ILE A 329 -2.23 16.98 -11.72
CA ILE A 329 -2.21 16.10 -12.90
C ILE A 329 -2.07 16.93 -14.18
N LYS A 330 -2.83 18.03 -14.30
CA LYS A 330 -2.78 18.93 -15.46
C LYS A 330 -1.39 19.56 -15.64
N LEU A 331 -0.75 19.99 -14.55
CA LEU A 331 0.62 20.54 -14.59
C LEU A 331 1.69 19.47 -14.85
N TRP A 332 1.47 18.24 -14.36
CA TRP A 332 2.47 17.17 -14.41
C TRP A 332 2.53 16.47 -15.77
N ILE A 333 1.39 16.06 -16.31
CA ILE A 333 1.30 15.23 -17.52
C ILE A 333 0.35 15.77 -18.58
N GLY A 334 -0.44 16.81 -18.28
CA GLY A 334 -1.27 17.51 -19.26
C GLY A 334 -2.77 17.38 -19.04
N GLU A 335 -3.54 18.16 -19.80
CA GLU A 335 -4.99 18.30 -19.66
C GLU A 335 -5.77 17.03 -20.05
N ASP A 336 -5.30 16.30 -21.06
CA ASP A 336 -5.92 15.06 -21.54
C ASP A 336 -5.92 13.94 -20.49
N PHE A 337 -5.13 14.09 -19.42
CA PHE A 337 -5.02 13.12 -18.34
C PHE A 337 -5.94 13.42 -17.15
N VAL A 338 -6.66 14.54 -17.19
CA VAL A 338 -7.55 14.97 -16.11
C VAL A 338 -8.86 14.20 -16.17
N ILE A 339 -9.17 13.48 -15.09
CA ILE A 339 -10.44 12.76 -14.94
C ILE A 339 -11.51 13.74 -14.43
N ASN A 340 -12.76 13.49 -14.84
CA ASN A 340 -13.94 14.21 -14.37
C ASN A 340 -13.97 14.33 -12.84
N THR A 341 -14.21 15.54 -12.34
CA THR A 341 -14.20 15.88 -10.92
C THR A 341 -15.09 14.98 -10.07
N SER A 342 -16.26 14.56 -10.57
CA SER A 342 -17.15 13.67 -9.82
C SER A 342 -16.50 12.32 -9.50
N ILE A 343 -15.73 11.77 -10.43
CA ILE A 343 -14.97 10.52 -10.23
C ILE A 343 -13.88 10.75 -9.18
N VAL A 344 -13.16 11.87 -9.29
CA VAL A 344 -12.07 12.24 -8.39
C VAL A 344 -12.58 12.41 -6.95
N LEU A 345 -13.75 13.03 -6.76
CA LEU A 345 -14.38 13.17 -5.44
C LEU A 345 -14.71 11.81 -4.81
N VAL A 346 -15.21 10.83 -5.57
CA VAL A 346 -15.48 9.48 -5.04
C VAL A 346 -14.19 8.73 -4.72
N ILE A 347 -13.14 8.89 -5.53
CA ILE A 347 -11.80 8.34 -5.22
C ILE A 347 -11.29 8.92 -3.89
N ILE A 348 -11.41 10.23 -3.68
CA ILE A 348 -10.97 10.89 -2.44
C ILE A 348 -11.85 10.49 -1.25
N LEU A 349 -13.14 10.26 -1.46
CA LEU A 349 -14.03 9.70 -0.45
C LEU A 349 -13.58 8.30 -0.02
N ASN A 350 -13.24 7.42 -0.98
CA ASN A 350 -12.71 6.09 -0.68
C ASN A 350 -11.38 6.16 0.09
N PHE A 351 -10.50 7.11 -0.26
CA PHE A 351 -9.27 7.39 0.48
C PHE A 351 -9.57 7.83 1.92
N PHE A 352 -10.51 8.77 2.12
CA PHE A 352 -10.92 9.25 3.44
C PHE A 352 -11.52 8.12 4.30
N LEU A 353 -12.47 7.36 3.77
CA LEU A 353 -13.13 6.26 4.49
C LEU A 353 -12.11 5.20 4.93
N THR A 354 -11.20 4.82 4.03
CA THR A 354 -10.12 3.86 4.34
C THR A 354 -9.16 4.43 5.38
N GLY A 355 -8.80 5.70 5.25
CA GLY A 355 -7.90 6.41 6.15
C GLY A 355 -8.43 6.50 7.58
N MET A 356 -9.68 6.95 7.75
CA MET A 356 -10.33 7.10 9.05
C MET A 356 -10.43 5.78 9.84
N ARG A 357 -10.33 4.63 9.17
CA ARG A 357 -10.29 3.30 9.79
C ARG A 357 -8.89 2.86 10.26
N LYS A 358 -7.81 3.51 9.84
CA LYS A 358 -6.43 3.11 10.19
C LYS A 358 -6.16 3.01 11.69
N GLY A 359 -6.69 3.93 12.49
CA GLY A 359 -6.59 3.85 13.96
C GLY A 359 -7.26 2.60 14.52
N VAL A 360 -8.48 2.28 14.04
CA VAL A 360 -9.21 1.06 14.43
C VAL A 360 -8.43 -0.19 14.05
N LEU A 361 -7.94 -0.27 12.82
CA LEU A 361 -7.16 -1.39 12.33
C LEU A 361 -5.86 -1.59 13.12
N THR A 362 -5.17 -0.50 13.45
CA THR A 362 -3.93 -0.54 14.24
C THR A 362 -4.17 -1.14 15.62
N PHE A 363 -5.25 -0.74 16.30
CA PHE A 363 -5.61 -1.32 17.59
C PHE A 363 -6.09 -2.76 17.47
N ARG A 364 -6.92 -3.08 16.47
CA ARG A 364 -7.37 -4.45 16.21
C ARG A 364 -6.20 -5.41 16.01
N ASP A 365 -5.23 -5.00 15.20
CA ASP A 365 -4.05 -5.80 14.87
C ASP A 365 -3.13 -5.94 16.09
N ALA A 366 -2.92 -4.87 16.84
CA ALA A 366 -2.10 -4.87 18.06
C ALA A 366 -2.70 -5.72 19.19
N LEU A 367 -4.03 -5.76 19.32
CA LEU A 367 -4.75 -6.57 20.30
C LEU A 367 -4.98 -8.01 19.86
N GLY A 368 -4.65 -8.37 18.62
CA GLY A 368 -4.78 -9.74 18.11
C GLY A 368 -6.22 -10.22 17.90
N ILE A 369 -7.18 -9.29 17.78
CA ILE A 369 -8.63 -9.60 17.70
C ILE A 369 -9.16 -9.71 16.26
N TYR A 370 -8.27 -9.82 15.27
CA TYR A 370 -8.57 -9.95 13.83
C TYR A 370 -9.32 -11.24 13.45
N TRP A 371 -9.50 -12.17 14.39
CA TRP A 371 -10.31 -13.37 14.16
C TRP A 371 -11.80 -13.04 14.04
N TYR A 372 -12.27 -12.01 14.76
CA TYR A 372 -13.68 -11.68 14.86
C TYR A 372 -14.24 -11.00 13.60
N ASP A 373 -13.40 -10.40 12.76
CA ASP A 373 -13.80 -9.78 11.48
C ASP A 373 -13.32 -10.55 10.24
N ARG A 374 -12.84 -11.79 10.37
CA ARG A 374 -12.25 -12.59 9.27
C ARG A 374 -13.15 -12.79 8.04
N HIS A 375 -14.47 -12.74 8.21
CA HIS A 375 -15.44 -12.93 7.11
C HIS A 375 -15.80 -11.62 6.41
N LYS A 376 -15.62 -10.46 7.06
CA LYS A 376 -15.91 -9.14 6.51
C LYS A 376 -15.28 -8.90 5.14
N PRO A 377 -13.98 -9.20 4.90
CA PRO A 377 -13.38 -8.92 3.61
C PRO A 377 -14.00 -9.72 2.46
N ILE A 378 -14.55 -10.92 2.73
CA ILE A 378 -15.25 -11.72 1.70
C ILE A 378 -16.56 -11.03 1.29
N PHE A 379 -17.35 -10.58 2.26
CA PHE A 379 -18.58 -9.83 1.97
C PHE A 379 -18.30 -8.50 1.28
N GLU A 380 -17.26 -7.79 1.70
CA GLU A 380 -16.81 -6.54 1.07
C GLU A 380 -16.48 -6.76 -0.41
N CYS A 381 -15.72 -7.80 -0.75
CA CYS A 381 -15.40 -8.15 -2.14
C CYS A 381 -16.65 -8.48 -2.96
N ILE A 382 -17.57 -9.28 -2.42
CA ILE A 382 -18.78 -9.70 -3.15
C ILE A 382 -19.66 -8.48 -3.43
N ILE A 383 -19.92 -7.65 -2.41
CA ILE A 383 -20.72 -6.43 -2.55
C ILE A 383 -20.04 -5.47 -3.54
N ASN A 384 -18.73 -5.27 -3.41
CA ASN A 384 -17.96 -4.42 -4.32
C ASN A 384 -18.12 -4.87 -5.77
N LEU A 385 -17.82 -6.14 -6.07
CA LEU A 385 -17.88 -6.67 -7.43
C LEU A 385 -19.29 -6.56 -8.01
N VAL A 386 -20.32 -6.96 -7.26
CA VAL A 386 -21.72 -6.93 -7.73
C VAL A 386 -22.17 -5.49 -8.00
N VAL A 387 -21.97 -4.59 -7.04
CA VAL A 387 -22.40 -3.19 -7.18
C VAL A 387 -21.62 -2.49 -8.29
N SER A 388 -20.30 -2.70 -8.37
CA SER A 388 -19.45 -2.12 -9.43
C SER A 388 -19.88 -2.61 -10.82
N LEU A 389 -20.22 -3.90 -11.00
CA LEU A 389 -20.70 -4.44 -12.27
C LEU A 389 -22.08 -3.91 -12.70
N ILE A 390 -22.94 -3.59 -11.74
CA ILE A 390 -24.24 -2.96 -12.01
C ILE A 390 -24.03 -1.49 -12.40
N LEU A 391 -23.31 -0.73 -11.57
CA LEU A 391 -23.18 0.72 -11.73
C LEU A 391 -22.25 1.12 -12.87
N VAL A 392 -21.25 0.31 -13.23
CA VAL A 392 -20.33 0.64 -14.34
C VAL A 392 -21.07 0.77 -15.68
N LYS A 393 -22.16 0.03 -15.88
CA LYS A 393 -22.94 0.07 -17.12
C LYS A 393 -23.65 1.42 -17.32
N GLN A 394 -24.00 2.10 -16.23
CA GLN A 394 -24.74 3.38 -16.25
C GLN A 394 -23.83 4.58 -16.00
N LEU A 395 -22.83 4.44 -15.13
CA LEU A 395 -21.99 5.53 -14.63
C LEU A 395 -20.51 5.40 -15.06
N GLY A 396 -20.15 4.38 -15.84
CA GLY A 396 -18.76 4.13 -16.24
C GLY A 396 -17.82 4.00 -15.04
N MET A 397 -16.67 4.66 -15.11
CA MET A 397 -15.66 4.63 -14.05
C MET A 397 -16.19 5.13 -12.68
N LEU A 398 -17.09 6.11 -12.68
CA LEU A 398 -17.72 6.62 -11.45
C LEU A 398 -18.45 5.49 -10.71
N GLY A 399 -19.19 4.64 -11.44
CA GLY A 399 -19.94 3.53 -10.88
C GLY A 399 -19.07 2.49 -10.19
N VAL A 400 -17.86 2.24 -10.72
CA VAL A 400 -16.88 1.33 -10.11
C VAL A 400 -16.46 1.83 -8.74
N PHE A 401 -16.06 3.10 -8.62
CA PHE A 401 -15.63 3.64 -7.33
C PHE A 401 -16.76 3.83 -6.33
N ILE A 402 -17.98 4.10 -6.81
CA ILE A 402 -19.18 4.09 -5.95
C ILE A 402 -19.41 2.67 -5.39
N GLY A 403 -19.18 1.62 -6.18
CA GLY A 403 -19.21 0.24 -5.70
C GLY A 403 -18.22 -0.01 -4.56
N THR A 404 -17.02 0.56 -4.63
CA THR A 404 -16.01 0.53 -3.54
C THR A 404 -16.46 1.31 -2.30
N THR A 405 -17.13 2.45 -2.49
CA THR A 405 -17.71 3.21 -1.38
C THR A 405 -18.82 2.43 -0.70
N ILE A 406 -19.76 1.87 -1.47
CA ILE A 406 -20.91 1.12 -0.96
C ILE A 406 -20.46 -0.13 -0.23
N SER A 407 -19.51 -0.90 -0.79
CA SER A 407 -19.00 -2.10 -0.11
C SER A 407 -18.33 -1.75 1.22
N THR A 408 -17.53 -0.68 1.24
CA THR A 408 -16.87 -0.18 2.46
C THR A 408 -17.89 0.23 3.52
N LEU A 409 -18.90 1.00 3.13
CA LEU A 409 -19.95 1.47 4.03
C LEU A 409 -20.91 0.36 4.47
N ALA A 410 -21.13 -0.67 3.65
CA ALA A 410 -21.99 -1.80 4.01
C ALA A 410 -21.28 -2.79 4.95
N THR A 411 -19.94 -2.82 4.94
CA THR A 411 -19.16 -3.81 5.67
C THR A 411 -18.20 -3.14 6.65
N SER A 412 -17.05 -2.73 6.16
CA SER A 412 -15.90 -2.37 6.99
C SER A 412 -16.10 -1.18 7.90
N PHE A 413 -16.91 -0.22 7.45
CA PHE A 413 -17.27 0.95 8.24
C PHE A 413 -17.91 0.57 9.58
N TRP A 414 -18.71 -0.51 9.62
CA TRP A 414 -19.42 -0.95 10.82
C TRP A 414 -18.67 -2.04 11.58
N VAL A 415 -18.22 -3.08 10.87
CA VAL A 415 -17.73 -4.31 11.49
C VAL A 415 -16.44 -4.08 12.28
N GLU A 416 -15.50 -3.31 11.73
CA GLU A 416 -14.19 -3.11 12.34
C GLU A 416 -14.23 -2.34 13.66
N PRO A 417 -14.88 -1.15 13.75
CA PRO A 417 -15.00 -0.46 15.03
C PRO A 417 -15.86 -1.24 16.02
N TYR A 418 -16.89 -1.95 15.56
CA TYR A 418 -17.70 -2.81 16.43
C TYR A 418 -16.85 -3.92 17.08
N VAL A 419 -16.02 -4.61 16.28
CA VAL A 419 -15.13 -5.66 16.79
C VAL A 419 -14.13 -5.10 17.80
N LEU A 420 -13.52 -3.95 17.50
CA LEU A 420 -12.59 -3.31 18.43
C LEU A 420 -13.26 -2.92 19.75
N TYR A 421 -14.42 -2.27 19.69
CA TYR A 421 -15.10 -1.82 20.90
C TYR A 421 -15.64 -2.97 21.73
N LYS A 422 -16.23 -4.00 21.10
CA LYS A 422 -16.80 -5.15 21.80
C LYS A 422 -15.74 -6.06 22.41
N TYR A 423 -14.71 -6.44 21.63
CA TYR A 423 -13.74 -7.45 22.06
C TYR A 423 -12.43 -6.86 22.59
N GLY A 424 -12.02 -5.68 22.10
CA GLY A 424 -10.80 -5.01 22.53
C GLY A 424 -11.01 -4.09 23.73
N PHE A 425 -12.06 -3.26 23.71
CA PHE A 425 -12.35 -2.29 24.78
C PHE A 425 -13.47 -2.70 25.73
N LYS A 426 -14.20 -3.77 25.42
CA LYS A 426 -15.38 -4.23 26.17
C LYS A 426 -16.37 -3.10 26.47
N SER A 427 -16.56 -2.20 25.49
CA SER A 427 -17.34 -0.97 25.63
C SER A 427 -18.28 -0.77 24.43
N SER A 428 -19.21 0.17 24.56
CA SER A 428 -20.15 0.52 23.49
C SER A 428 -19.45 1.27 22.36
N VAL A 429 -19.75 0.92 21.11
CA VAL A 429 -19.19 1.56 19.90
C VAL A 429 -19.85 2.91 19.58
N VAL A 430 -20.96 3.26 20.23
CA VAL A 430 -21.72 4.48 19.93
C VAL A 430 -20.90 5.78 20.02
N PRO A 431 -20.04 6.00 21.04
CA PRO A 431 -19.19 7.19 21.11
C PRO A 431 -18.24 7.34 19.93
N PHE A 432 -17.75 6.23 19.37
CA PHE A 432 -16.92 6.25 18.17
C PHE A 432 -17.67 6.82 16.97
N PHE A 433 -18.88 6.34 16.68
CA PHE A 433 -19.64 6.82 15.54
C PHE A 433 -20.08 8.28 15.70
N ARG A 434 -20.35 8.75 16.93
CA ARG A 434 -20.59 10.17 17.20
C ARG A 434 -19.36 11.02 16.86
N LYS A 435 -18.17 10.63 17.32
CA LYS A 435 -16.91 11.32 16.95
C LYS A 435 -16.64 11.25 15.46
N TYR A 436 -16.85 10.09 14.83
CA TYR A 436 -16.65 9.92 13.39
C TYR A 436 -17.56 10.87 12.58
N ALA A 437 -18.84 10.94 12.93
CA ALA A 437 -19.79 11.85 12.27
C ALA A 437 -19.38 13.31 12.44
N LEU A 438 -19.03 13.74 13.67
CA LEU A 438 -18.51 15.07 13.94
C LEU A 438 -17.28 15.39 13.07
N TYR A 439 -16.28 14.51 13.07
CA TYR A 439 -15.06 14.68 12.28
C TYR A 439 -15.34 14.74 10.79
N THR A 440 -16.28 13.94 10.28
CA THR A 440 -16.69 13.98 8.87
C THR A 440 -17.37 15.30 8.52
N ILE A 441 -18.30 15.78 9.33
CA ILE A 441 -18.98 17.07 9.14
C ILE A 441 -17.96 18.22 9.14
N VAL A 442 -17.07 18.24 10.13
CA VAL A 442 -15.99 19.24 10.20
C VAL A 442 -15.12 19.19 8.95
N THR A 443 -14.76 18.00 8.48
CA THR A 443 -13.96 17.84 7.25
C THR A 443 -14.67 18.42 6.02
N ILE A 444 -15.97 18.16 5.86
CA ILE A 444 -16.76 18.68 4.75
C ILE A 444 -16.83 20.21 4.82
N ILE A 445 -17.14 20.79 5.98
CA ILE A 445 -17.22 22.24 6.17
C ILE A 445 -15.87 22.90 5.84
N VAL A 446 -14.78 22.37 6.39
CA VAL A 446 -13.43 22.90 6.14
C VAL A 446 -13.04 22.74 4.68
N CYS A 447 -13.42 21.65 4.02
CA CYS A 447 -13.22 21.46 2.58
C CYS A 447 -13.93 22.55 1.77
N LEU A 448 -15.20 22.83 2.07
CA LEU A 448 -15.98 23.88 1.41
C LEU A 448 -15.38 25.28 1.63
N ILE A 449 -14.94 25.59 2.86
CA ILE A 449 -14.25 26.86 3.16
C ILE A 449 -12.93 26.96 2.37
N THR A 450 -12.17 25.86 2.29
CA THR A 450 -10.91 25.84 1.54
C THR A 450 -11.14 26.01 0.04
N LEU A 451 -12.16 25.35 -0.52
CA LEU A 451 -12.60 25.52 -1.91
C LEU A 451 -13.02 26.97 -2.22
N TYR A 452 -13.73 27.60 -1.29
CA TYR A 452 -14.06 29.02 -1.40
C TYR A 452 -12.79 29.89 -1.36
N GLY A 453 -11.84 29.59 -0.47
CA GLY A 453 -10.57 30.31 -0.35
C GLY A 453 -9.71 30.27 -1.62
N VAL A 454 -9.76 29.16 -2.37
CA VAL A 454 -9.01 29.02 -3.64
C VAL A 454 -9.77 29.48 -4.87
N ASN A 455 -11.02 29.95 -4.73
CA ASN A 455 -11.92 30.20 -5.85
C ASN A 455 -11.39 31.23 -6.87
N ASN A 456 -10.59 32.20 -6.41
CA ASN A 456 -10.00 33.24 -7.27
C ASN A 456 -8.75 32.75 -8.04
N PHE A 457 -8.27 31.54 -7.76
CA PHE A 457 -7.04 30.98 -8.33
C PHE A 457 -7.31 29.72 -9.15
N ARG A 458 -8.47 29.63 -9.82
CA ARG A 458 -8.88 28.41 -10.55
C ARG A 458 -8.04 28.10 -11.78
N ASP A 459 -7.43 29.11 -12.40
CA ASP A 459 -6.58 28.92 -13.57
C ASP A 459 -5.35 28.10 -13.20
N VAL A 460 -5.08 27.06 -13.99
CA VAL A 460 -4.01 26.11 -13.70
C VAL A 460 -2.67 26.66 -14.19
N THR A 461 -2.03 27.45 -13.34
CA THR A 461 -0.64 27.93 -13.49
C THR A 461 0.21 27.46 -12.32
N ILE A 462 1.54 27.42 -12.48
CA ILE A 462 2.45 27.05 -11.39
C ILE A 462 2.26 28.00 -10.19
N VAL A 463 2.10 29.29 -10.44
CA VAL A 463 1.89 30.31 -9.39
C VAL A 463 0.58 30.06 -8.64
N ASN A 464 -0.53 29.88 -9.36
CA ASN A 464 -1.83 29.60 -8.73
C ASN A 464 -1.80 28.28 -7.96
N PHE A 465 -1.12 27.25 -8.48
CA PHE A 465 -0.96 25.99 -7.77
C PHE A 465 -0.19 26.15 -6.46
N ILE A 466 0.89 26.95 -6.43
CA ILE A 466 1.63 27.25 -5.19
C ILE A 466 0.73 27.99 -4.19
N ILE A 467 -0.06 28.96 -4.66
CA ILE A 467 -1.02 29.69 -3.81
C ILE A 467 -2.08 28.74 -3.25
N GLN A 468 -2.68 27.91 -4.09
CA GLN A 468 -3.66 26.89 -3.66
C GLN A 468 -3.04 25.94 -2.62
N ALA A 469 -1.80 25.48 -2.85
CA ALA A 469 -1.10 24.61 -1.91
C ALA A 469 -0.87 25.29 -0.55
N PHE A 470 -0.48 26.57 -0.57
CA PHE A 470 -0.34 27.36 0.65
C PHE A 470 -1.68 27.52 1.40
N ILE A 471 -2.76 27.82 0.67
CA ILE A 471 -4.12 27.92 1.24
C ILE A 471 -4.55 26.58 1.86
N CYS A 472 -4.30 25.46 1.18
CA CYS A 472 -4.56 24.12 1.69
C CYS A 472 -3.76 23.78 2.95
N ILE A 473 -2.58 24.37 3.16
CA ILE A 473 -1.82 24.22 4.39
C ILE A 473 -2.42 25.08 5.51
N VAL A 474 -2.73 26.33 5.24
CA VAL A 474 -3.12 27.30 6.27
C VAL A 474 -4.56 27.10 6.73
N ILE A 475 -5.53 27.06 5.82
CA ILE A 475 -6.96 27.07 6.19
C ILE A 475 -7.36 25.82 7.00
N PRO A 476 -7.14 24.59 6.53
CA PRO A 476 -7.56 23.39 7.27
C PRO A 476 -6.89 23.27 8.64
N ASN A 477 -5.56 23.46 8.70
CA ASN A 477 -4.82 23.33 9.96
C ASN A 477 -5.19 24.45 10.93
N GLY A 478 -5.34 25.68 10.45
CA GLY A 478 -5.79 26.81 11.28
C GLY A 478 -7.16 26.55 11.90
N ILE A 479 -8.13 26.11 11.09
CA ILE A 479 -9.47 25.80 11.59
C ILE A 479 -9.45 24.61 12.57
N PHE A 480 -8.68 23.55 12.29
CA PHE A 480 -8.56 22.42 13.22
C PHE A 480 -7.96 22.84 14.56
N VAL A 481 -6.94 23.70 14.58
CA VAL A 481 -6.41 24.27 15.82
C VAL A 481 -7.49 25.06 16.55
N ILE A 482 -8.19 25.98 15.87
CA ILE A 482 -9.23 26.81 16.49
C ILE A 482 -10.34 25.95 17.11
N LEU A 483 -10.82 24.92 16.40
CA LEU A 483 -11.91 24.07 16.88
C LEU A 483 -11.47 23.13 18.01
N PHE A 484 -10.26 22.59 17.95
CA PHE A 484 -9.85 21.48 18.83
C PHE A 484 -8.79 21.84 19.87
N HIS A 485 -8.24 23.07 19.91
CA HIS A 485 -7.17 23.42 20.88
C HIS A 485 -7.53 23.17 22.36
N LYS A 486 -8.83 23.18 22.70
CA LYS A 486 -9.32 22.94 24.07
C LYS A 486 -9.53 21.47 24.40
N THR A 487 -9.51 20.56 23.42
CA THR A 487 -9.74 19.14 23.68
C THR A 487 -8.52 18.48 24.31
N ASP A 488 -8.77 17.44 25.11
CA ASP A 488 -7.70 16.68 25.76
C ASP A 488 -6.80 16.00 24.74
N GLU A 489 -7.37 15.52 23.63
CA GLU A 489 -6.63 14.89 22.55
C GLU A 489 -5.62 15.86 21.90
N PHE A 490 -6.04 17.11 21.63
CA PHE A 490 -5.15 18.12 21.07
C PHE A 490 -4.04 18.48 22.05
N ARG A 491 -4.39 18.77 23.31
CA ARG A 491 -3.41 19.14 24.35
C ARG A 491 -2.38 18.03 24.56
N TYR A 492 -2.81 16.77 24.53
CA TYR A 492 -1.91 15.63 24.64
C TYR A 492 -0.91 15.58 23.48
N LEU A 493 -1.39 15.67 22.23
CA LEU A 493 -0.52 15.65 21.05
C LEU A 493 0.43 16.86 21.01
N TYR A 494 -0.07 18.05 21.32
CA TYR A 494 0.71 19.28 21.39
C TYR A 494 1.85 19.16 22.42
N ASN A 495 1.54 18.66 23.63
CA ASN A 495 2.54 18.43 24.67
C ASN A 495 3.57 17.37 24.27
N LEU A 496 3.15 16.32 23.58
CA LEU A 496 4.05 15.29 23.07
C LEU A 496 5.03 15.86 22.04
N ILE A 497 4.52 16.64 21.08
CA ILE A 497 5.35 17.28 20.03
C ILE A 497 6.32 18.29 20.66
N ASN A 498 5.86 19.14 21.57
CA ASN A 498 6.71 20.11 22.26
C ASN A 498 7.85 19.44 23.03
N LYS A 499 7.57 18.34 23.73
CA LYS A 499 8.61 17.55 24.43
C LYS A 499 9.66 16.99 23.47
N LEU A 500 9.24 16.52 22.29
CA LEU A 500 10.15 16.00 21.27
C LEU A 500 11.03 17.11 20.67
N ILE A 501 10.43 18.26 20.32
CA ILE A 501 11.16 19.42 19.78
C ILE A 501 12.17 19.93 20.80
N PHE A 502 11.76 20.10 22.07
CA PHE A 502 12.64 20.55 23.14
C PHE A 502 13.83 19.60 23.34
N LYS A 503 13.58 18.28 23.27
CA LYS A 503 14.64 17.27 23.38
C LYS A 503 15.63 17.29 22.20
N LEU A 504 15.15 17.58 20.99
CA LEU A 504 16.00 17.72 19.79
C LEU A 504 16.86 18.99 19.86
N LEU A 505 16.27 20.12 20.27
CA LEU A 505 16.99 21.38 20.47
C LEU A 505 18.05 21.25 21.57
N LYS A 506 17.73 20.60 22.70
CA LYS A 506 18.70 20.38 23.80
C LYS A 506 19.83 19.44 23.40
N ARG A 507 19.60 18.48 22.50
CA ARG A 507 20.67 17.62 21.95
C ARG A 507 21.61 18.35 20.99
N LYS A 508 21.15 19.40 20.31
CA LYS A 508 22.00 20.26 19.47
C LYS A 508 22.90 21.21 20.26
N ASN A 509 22.56 21.51 21.52
CA ASN A 509 23.37 22.36 22.40
C ASN A 509 24.40 21.58 23.25
N VAL A 510 24.56 20.27 23.03
CA VAL A 510 25.49 19.38 23.75
C VAL A 510 26.48 18.69 22.78
N LEU A 511 26.46 19.07 21.50
CA LEU A 511 27.43 18.75 20.46
C LEU A 511 28.05 20.07 20.00
#